data_AF-A0A438ADE0-F1
#
_entry.id   AF-A0A438ADE0-F1
#
_cell.length_a   1.000
_cell.length_b   1.000
_cell.length_c   1.000
_cell.angle_alpha   90.00
_cell.angle_beta   90.00
_cell.angle_gamma   90.00
#
_symmetry.space_group_name_H-M   'P 1'
#
loop_
_entity.id
_entity.type
_entity.pdbx_description
1 polymer ?
#
loop_
_entity_poly.entity_id
_entity_poly.type
_entity_poly.pdbx_seq_one_letter_code
_entity_poly.pdbx_strand_id
1 'polypeptide(L)'
;MRTAAAILTILASPAFADEDVVDLLARQGCTVGPATHAEGVSSAQVTAFVQDALDDNLAVRVGDYTVLDASICTMRLPDIEDAWSLDDPRIQAIISDIDAYPDEPGCYLIEPSKAFIEAYPDDSAKANDEFVAFLAKHITSGELRFYSPDPLYTPVSWQVVRGACAELPNIDDLTATHAYVTDANFDKYVRTSGTDVTCSNGQSFKAQQATLEMQGVDLITSEYPDHAVNAFLFMELMILAWASDFRVDMTMQDRGKLRPPMCGLGQ
;
A
#
# COMPACT_ATOMS: atom_id res chain seq x y z
N MET A 1 -32.99 58.88 21.27
CA MET A 1 -32.04 57.82 21.69
C MET A 1 -32.52 56.51 21.10
N ARG A 2 -31.83 55.98 20.08
CA ARG A 2 -32.14 54.67 19.46
C ARG A 2 -31.01 53.72 19.82
N THR A 3 -31.32 52.70 20.61
CA THR A 3 -30.39 51.65 21.02
C THR A 3 -30.32 50.63 19.90
N ALA A 4 -29.17 50.51 19.25
CA ALA A 4 -28.90 49.45 18.28
C ALA A 4 -28.38 48.22 19.04
N ALA A 5 -29.11 47.10 18.96
CA ALA A 5 -28.66 45.81 19.43
C ALA A 5 -27.71 45.20 18.40
N ALA A 6 -26.45 45.01 18.77
CA ALA A 6 -25.49 44.27 17.97
C ALA A 6 -25.76 42.77 18.12
N ILE A 7 -26.14 42.11 17.02
CA ILE A 7 -26.23 40.65 16.92
C ILE A 7 -24.80 40.15 16.76
N LEU A 8 -24.31 39.42 17.76
CA LEU A 8 -23.00 38.77 17.75
C LEU A 8 -23.16 37.43 17.02
N THR A 9 -22.84 37.38 15.73
CA THR A 9 -22.73 36.13 14.98
C THR A 9 -21.45 35.42 15.43
N ILE A 10 -21.60 34.36 16.21
CA ILE A 10 -20.50 33.43 16.51
C ILE A 10 -20.16 32.74 15.18
N LEU A 11 -19.07 33.17 14.55
CA LEU A 11 -18.42 32.40 13.50
C LEU A 11 -17.85 31.16 14.19
N ALA A 12 -18.51 30.01 14.04
CA ALA A 12 -17.91 28.73 14.35
C ALA A 12 -16.66 28.62 13.46
N SER A 13 -15.49 28.74 14.06
CA SER A 13 -14.25 28.37 13.38
C SER A 13 -14.36 26.92 12.96
N PRO A 14 -13.89 26.53 11.76
CA PRO A 14 -13.85 25.12 11.38
C PRO A 14 -13.09 24.39 12.48
N ALA A 15 -13.74 23.39 13.08
CA ALA A 15 -13.10 22.53 14.04
C ALA A 15 -11.90 21.92 13.32
N PHE A 16 -10.69 22.29 13.74
CA PHE A 16 -9.50 21.57 13.32
C PHE A 16 -9.77 20.10 13.61
N ALA A 17 -9.72 19.28 12.57
CA ALA A 17 -9.91 17.85 12.66
C ALA A 17 -9.07 17.32 13.83
N ASP A 18 -9.70 16.53 14.70
CA ASP A 18 -9.03 15.87 15.80
C ASP A 18 -7.89 15.02 15.21
N GLU A 19 -6.65 15.34 15.58
CA GLU A 19 -5.43 14.72 15.01
C GLU A 19 -5.50 13.19 15.16
N ASP A 20 -6.09 12.72 16.26
CA ASP A 20 -6.31 11.31 16.55
C ASP A 20 -7.28 10.66 15.54
N VAL A 21 -8.31 11.38 15.08
CA VAL A 21 -9.24 10.88 14.04
C VAL A 21 -8.53 10.76 12.70
N VAL A 22 -7.77 11.79 12.31
CA VAL A 22 -7.05 11.77 11.02
C VAL A 22 -6.01 10.66 11.00
N ASP A 23 -5.25 10.51 12.08
CA ASP A 23 -4.23 9.47 12.23
C ASP A 23 -4.83 8.05 12.22
N LEU A 24 -5.96 7.84 12.92
CA LEU A 24 -6.73 6.60 12.82
C LEU A 24 -7.14 6.31 11.38
N LEU A 25 -7.76 7.28 10.70
CA LEU A 25 -8.29 7.09 9.35
C LEU A 25 -7.18 6.90 8.32
N ALA A 26 -6.02 7.54 8.50
CA ALA A 26 -4.83 7.36 7.67
C ALA A 26 -4.34 5.89 7.70
N ARG A 27 -4.37 5.24 8.86
CA ARG A 27 -4.08 3.80 8.99
C ARG A 27 -5.17 2.89 8.42
N GLN A 28 -6.41 3.37 8.37
CA GLN A 28 -7.56 2.66 7.79
C GLN A 28 -7.73 2.94 6.29
N GLY A 29 -6.69 3.42 5.62
CA GLY A 29 -6.72 3.67 4.18
C GLY A 29 -7.59 4.86 3.78
N CYS A 30 -7.71 5.86 4.65
CA CYS A 30 -8.52 7.06 4.48
C CYS A 30 -9.97 6.76 4.08
N THR A 31 -10.50 5.64 4.60
CA THR A 31 -11.82 5.13 4.26
C THR A 31 -12.55 4.69 5.52
N VAL A 32 -13.84 5.01 5.59
CA VAL A 32 -14.75 4.55 6.65
C VAL A 32 -15.78 3.60 6.04
N GLY A 33 -15.86 2.38 6.56
CA GLY A 33 -16.80 1.35 6.11
C GLY A 33 -17.25 0.44 7.26
N PRO A 34 -17.93 -0.68 6.96
CA PRO A 34 -18.51 -1.56 7.97
C PRO A 34 -17.48 -2.17 8.95
N ALA A 35 -16.24 -2.34 8.51
CA ALA A 35 -15.14 -2.90 9.29
C ALA A 35 -14.23 -1.84 9.93
N THR A 36 -14.54 -0.54 9.82
CA THR A 36 -13.70 0.49 10.42
C THR A 36 -13.79 0.42 11.94
N HIS A 37 -12.70 -0.01 12.56
CA HIS A 37 -12.55 -0.07 14.01
C HIS A 37 -11.89 1.19 14.53
N ALA A 38 -12.59 1.91 15.41
CA ALA A 38 -12.05 3.10 16.08
C ALA A 38 -11.54 2.72 17.47
N GLU A 39 -10.32 2.18 17.53
CA GLU A 39 -9.64 2.04 18.81
C GLU A 39 -9.12 3.41 19.27
N GLY A 40 -9.34 3.75 20.54
CA GLY A 40 -8.88 5.03 21.12
C GLY A 40 -9.67 6.27 20.68
N VAL A 41 -10.52 6.19 19.66
CA VAL A 41 -11.35 7.31 19.15
C VAL A 41 -12.83 6.94 19.21
N SER A 42 -13.70 7.85 19.65
CA SER A 42 -15.13 7.53 19.70
C SER A 42 -15.76 7.45 18.31
N SER A 43 -16.69 6.51 18.11
CA SER A 43 -17.45 6.41 16.85
C SER A 43 -18.22 7.70 16.52
N ALA A 44 -18.61 8.48 17.54
CA ALA A 44 -19.26 9.77 17.36
C ALA A 44 -18.31 10.82 16.75
N GLN A 45 -17.04 10.86 17.18
CA GLN A 45 -16.02 11.75 16.58
C GLN A 45 -15.78 11.39 15.11
N VAL A 46 -15.59 10.11 14.80
CA VAL A 46 -15.40 9.64 13.42
C VAL A 46 -16.61 10.00 12.56
N THR A 47 -17.82 9.77 13.08
CA THR A 47 -19.07 10.08 12.34
C THR A 47 -19.21 11.57 12.07
N ALA A 48 -18.95 12.42 13.07
CA ALA A 48 -19.00 13.87 12.91
C ALA A 48 -17.98 14.35 11.87
N PHE A 49 -16.72 13.91 11.98
CA PHE A 49 -15.67 14.25 11.03
C PHE A 49 -16.01 13.84 9.60
N VAL A 50 -16.52 12.62 9.40
CA VAL A 50 -16.91 12.13 8.07
C VAL A 50 -18.09 12.93 7.52
N GLN A 51 -19.07 13.28 8.35
CA GLN A 51 -20.22 14.08 7.93
C GLN A 51 -19.80 15.48 7.50
N ASP A 52 -18.94 16.14 8.28
CA ASP A 52 -18.37 17.45 7.92
C ASP A 52 -17.59 17.38 6.59
N ALA A 53 -16.75 16.35 6.42
CA ALA A 53 -16.00 16.15 5.18
C ALA A 53 -16.92 15.91 3.97
N LEU A 54 -18.04 15.21 4.14
CA LEU A 54 -19.04 15.04 3.07
C LEU A 54 -19.74 16.36 2.72
N ASP A 55 -20.11 17.15 3.73
CA ASP A 55 -20.78 18.44 3.54
C ASP A 55 -19.86 19.46 2.85
N ASP A 56 -18.55 19.38 3.09
CA ASP A 56 -17.52 20.20 2.46
C ASP A 56 -17.03 19.67 1.09
N ASN A 57 -17.56 18.54 0.59
CA ASN A 57 -17.12 17.85 -0.63
C ASN A 57 -15.66 17.37 -0.57
N LEU A 58 -15.15 17.07 0.62
CA LEU A 58 -13.84 16.49 0.88
C LEU A 58 -13.91 14.97 1.12
N ALA A 59 -15.07 14.37 0.87
CA ALA A 59 -15.28 12.92 0.91
C ALA A 59 -16.36 12.49 -0.09
N VAL A 60 -16.34 11.22 -0.49
CA VAL A 60 -17.33 10.63 -1.39
C VAL A 60 -17.84 9.29 -0.88
N ARG A 61 -19.11 8.98 -1.12
CA ARG A 61 -19.70 7.66 -0.81
C ARG A 61 -19.52 6.71 -2.00
N VAL A 62 -18.96 5.52 -1.73
CA VAL A 62 -18.72 4.44 -2.69
C VAL A 62 -19.27 3.15 -2.10
N GLY A 63 -20.53 2.82 -2.44
CA GLY A 63 -21.24 1.71 -1.79
C GLY A 63 -21.43 1.97 -0.29
N ASP A 64 -21.02 1.03 0.55
CA ASP A 64 -21.06 1.13 2.01
C ASP A 64 -19.86 1.87 2.62
N TYR A 65 -18.97 2.39 1.77
CA TYR A 65 -17.76 3.09 2.20
C TYR A 65 -17.87 4.60 1.98
N THR A 66 -17.22 5.37 2.83
CA THR A 66 -16.92 6.78 2.62
C THR A 66 -15.41 6.95 2.47
N VAL A 67 -14.98 7.48 1.34
CA VAL A 67 -13.57 7.71 1.00
C VAL A 67 -13.26 9.19 1.19
N LEU A 68 -12.23 9.49 1.96
CA LEU A 68 -11.75 10.86 2.18
C LEU A 68 -10.83 11.32 1.04
N ASP A 69 -10.89 12.59 0.71
CA ASP A 69 -10.00 13.22 -0.26
C ASP A 69 -8.54 13.27 0.24
N ALA A 70 -7.59 13.24 -0.69
CA ALA A 70 -6.16 13.30 -0.38
C ALA A 70 -5.75 14.61 0.32
N SER A 71 -6.52 15.69 0.16
CA SER A 71 -6.26 16.98 0.81
C SER A 71 -6.50 16.98 2.32
N ILE A 72 -7.25 16.00 2.85
CA ILE A 72 -7.55 15.90 4.29
C ILE A 72 -7.08 14.60 4.93
N CYS A 73 -6.67 13.60 4.14
CA CYS A 73 -6.15 12.33 4.65
C CYS A 73 -5.16 11.70 3.67
N THR A 74 -3.94 11.42 4.15
CA THR A 74 -2.91 10.67 3.45
C THR A 74 -2.82 9.27 4.05
N MET A 75 -2.95 8.23 3.24
CA MET A 75 -2.84 6.84 3.71
C MET A 75 -1.45 6.54 4.24
N ARG A 76 -1.38 5.76 5.32
CA ARG A 76 -0.11 5.23 5.85
C ARG A 76 0.18 3.87 5.26
N LEU A 77 1.47 3.57 5.12
CA LEU A 77 1.95 2.20 4.91
C LEU A 77 1.43 1.29 6.03
N PRO A 78 1.22 -0.02 5.75
CA PRO A 78 0.77 -0.97 6.77
C PRO A 78 1.82 -1.11 7.87
N ASP A 79 1.36 -1.07 9.11
CA ASP A 79 2.19 -1.37 10.29
C ASP A 79 2.02 -2.85 10.64
N ILE A 80 3.10 -3.62 10.48
CA ILE A 80 3.08 -5.09 10.57
C ILE A 80 4.09 -5.51 11.63
N GLU A 81 3.60 -5.63 12.87
CA GLU A 81 4.41 -6.05 14.00
C GLU A 81 4.70 -7.57 13.93
N ASP A 82 3.66 -8.36 13.74
CA ASP A 82 3.69 -9.82 13.80
C ASP A 82 3.76 -10.44 12.39
N ALA A 83 4.98 -10.60 11.88
CA ALA A 83 5.25 -11.38 10.68
C ALA A 83 6.46 -12.29 10.87
N TRP A 84 6.52 -13.35 10.06
CA TRP A 84 7.65 -14.28 10.05
C TRP A 84 8.96 -13.54 9.82
N SER A 85 10.05 -14.04 10.40
CA SER A 85 11.37 -13.46 10.19
C SER A 85 12.03 -14.07 8.96
N LEU A 86 12.83 -13.28 8.24
CA LEU A 86 13.79 -13.80 7.27
C LEU A 86 14.77 -14.81 7.91
N ASP A 87 15.01 -14.75 9.23
CA ASP A 87 15.84 -15.72 9.95
C ASP A 87 15.13 -17.04 10.30
N ASP A 88 13.83 -17.17 10.03
CA ASP A 88 13.11 -18.44 10.25
C ASP A 88 13.73 -19.54 9.37
N PRO A 89 14.08 -20.72 9.92
CA PRO A 89 14.69 -21.80 9.14
C PRO A 89 13.89 -22.24 7.92
N ARG A 90 12.55 -22.12 7.96
CA ARG A 90 11.67 -22.44 6.83
C ARG A 90 11.77 -21.40 5.71
N ILE A 91 11.98 -20.14 6.08
CA ILE A 91 12.23 -19.05 5.12
C ILE A 91 13.66 -19.15 4.57
N GLN A 92 14.65 -19.40 5.42
CA GLN A 92 16.03 -19.64 4.98
C GLN A 92 16.14 -20.81 3.99
N ALA A 93 15.35 -21.87 4.19
CA ALA A 93 15.33 -23.02 3.29
C ALA A 93 14.80 -22.72 1.87
N ILE A 94 14.13 -21.58 1.67
CA ILE A 94 13.65 -21.13 0.35
C ILE A 94 14.44 -19.95 -0.20
N ILE A 95 15.50 -19.49 0.46
CA ILE A 95 16.40 -18.46 -0.08
C ILE A 95 17.45 -19.15 -0.96
N SER A 96 17.58 -18.72 -2.21
CA SER A 96 18.61 -19.21 -3.12
C SER A 96 20.01 -18.75 -2.69
N ASP A 97 21.02 -19.51 -3.10
CA ASP A 97 22.40 -19.04 -3.10
C ASP A 97 22.56 -17.83 -4.03
N ILE A 98 23.57 -16.99 -3.76
CA ILE A 98 23.85 -15.74 -4.51
C ILE A 98 24.10 -16.01 -6.00
N ASP A 99 24.74 -17.12 -6.34
CA ASP A 99 25.15 -17.48 -7.70
C ASP A 99 24.20 -18.46 -8.39
N ALA A 100 23.03 -18.73 -7.81
CA ALA A 100 22.03 -19.62 -8.39
C ALA A 100 21.52 -19.13 -9.76
N TYR A 101 21.57 -17.81 -10.01
CA TYR A 101 21.15 -17.15 -11.24
C TYR A 101 22.31 -16.32 -11.81
N PRO A 102 23.13 -16.89 -12.72
CA PRO A 102 24.36 -16.24 -13.18
C PRO A 102 24.15 -14.90 -13.90
N ASP A 103 23.01 -14.74 -14.58
CA ASP A 103 22.66 -13.53 -15.31
C ASP A 103 22.04 -12.44 -14.42
N GLU A 104 21.59 -12.81 -13.20
CA GLU A 104 21.00 -11.92 -12.20
C GLU A 104 21.45 -12.36 -10.79
N PRO A 105 22.73 -12.14 -10.41
CA PRO A 105 23.24 -12.62 -9.13
C PRO A 105 22.52 -12.01 -7.93
N GLY A 106 22.10 -12.85 -6.99
CA GLY A 106 21.41 -12.43 -5.78
C GLY A 106 20.76 -13.59 -5.04
N CYS A 107 20.31 -13.31 -3.81
CA CYS A 107 19.51 -14.25 -3.03
C CYS A 107 18.03 -14.00 -3.28
N TYR A 108 17.29 -15.02 -3.71
CA TYR A 108 15.89 -14.90 -4.07
C TYR A 108 15.02 -15.87 -3.28
N LEU A 109 13.79 -15.46 -2.95
CA LEU A 109 12.79 -16.38 -2.39
C LEU A 109 12.26 -17.32 -3.48
N ILE A 110 12.63 -18.59 -3.44
CA ILE A 110 12.20 -19.63 -4.39
C ILE A 110 10.90 -20.26 -3.91
N GLU A 111 9.86 -20.25 -4.75
CA GLU A 111 8.51 -20.66 -4.34
C GLU A 111 8.06 -19.94 -3.05
N PRO A 112 7.98 -18.58 -3.06
CA PRO A 112 7.90 -17.77 -1.84
C PRO A 112 6.71 -18.06 -0.93
N SER A 113 5.63 -18.64 -1.47
CA SER A 113 4.43 -19.04 -0.70
C SER A 113 4.54 -20.42 -0.05
N LYS A 114 5.52 -21.25 -0.41
CA LYS A 114 5.62 -22.66 -0.01
C LYS A 114 5.67 -22.83 1.51
N ALA A 115 6.53 -22.07 2.20
CA ALA A 115 6.68 -22.15 3.65
C ALA A 115 5.37 -21.88 4.40
N PHE A 116 4.54 -20.98 3.87
CA PHE A 116 3.25 -20.61 4.45
C PHE A 116 2.17 -21.66 4.16
N ILE A 117 2.12 -22.17 2.92
CA ILE A 117 1.21 -23.26 2.54
C ILE A 117 1.48 -24.52 3.38
N GLU A 118 2.75 -24.86 3.60
CA GLU A 118 3.13 -26.02 4.41
C GLU A 118 2.83 -25.84 5.90
N ALA A 119 2.90 -24.61 6.43
CA ALA A 119 2.56 -24.32 7.82
C ALA A 119 1.05 -24.28 8.08
N TYR A 120 0.25 -23.99 7.05
CA TYR A 120 -1.20 -23.85 7.13
C TYR A 120 -1.91 -24.66 6.03
N PRO A 121 -1.75 -26.01 6.00
CA PRO A 121 -2.21 -26.84 4.89
C PRO A 121 -3.74 -26.87 4.71
N ASP A 122 -4.48 -26.66 5.81
CA ASP A 122 -5.95 -26.70 5.83
C ASP A 122 -6.58 -25.29 5.92
N ASP A 123 -5.78 -24.22 5.85
CA ASP A 123 -6.23 -22.83 6.02
C ASP A 123 -5.54 -21.90 5.02
N SER A 124 -6.02 -21.92 3.78
CA SER A 124 -5.41 -21.15 2.68
C SER A 124 -5.58 -19.64 2.81
N ALA A 125 -6.57 -19.18 3.59
CA ALA A 125 -6.75 -17.77 3.93
C ALA A 125 -5.63 -17.33 4.87
N LYS A 126 -5.46 -18.05 5.99
CA LYS A 126 -4.36 -17.77 6.93
C LYS A 126 -2.99 -17.88 6.28
N ALA A 127 -2.76 -18.88 5.43
CA ALA A 127 -1.52 -19.00 4.68
C ALA A 127 -1.24 -17.75 3.83
N ASN A 128 -2.27 -17.23 3.15
CA ASN A 128 -2.16 -16.02 2.34
C ASN A 128 -1.89 -14.78 3.20
N ASP A 129 -2.62 -14.61 4.30
CA ASP A 129 -2.48 -13.44 5.18
C ASP A 129 -1.06 -13.36 5.75
N GLU A 130 -0.52 -14.49 6.22
CA GLU A 130 0.83 -14.60 6.76
C GLU A 130 1.91 -14.35 5.69
N PHE A 131 1.67 -14.83 4.47
CA PHE A 131 2.57 -14.60 3.33
C PHE A 131 2.60 -13.12 2.93
N VAL A 132 1.42 -12.48 2.81
CA VAL A 132 1.30 -11.06 2.47
C VAL A 132 1.90 -10.19 3.58
N ALA A 133 1.62 -10.50 4.85
CA ALA A 133 2.20 -9.79 5.99
C ALA A 133 3.73 -9.91 6.02
N PHE A 134 4.28 -11.10 5.76
CA PHE A 134 5.72 -11.32 5.64
C PHE A 134 6.34 -10.45 4.55
N LEU A 135 5.80 -10.51 3.32
CA LEU A 135 6.34 -9.71 2.22
C LEU A 135 6.24 -8.21 2.53
N ALA A 136 5.08 -7.74 2.96
CA ALA A 136 4.86 -6.33 3.26
C ALA A 136 5.79 -5.80 4.36
N LYS A 137 6.00 -6.56 5.44
CA LYS A 137 6.95 -6.18 6.51
C LYS A 137 8.37 -6.00 5.97
N HIS A 138 8.83 -6.92 5.14
CA HIS A 138 10.19 -6.88 4.62
C HIS A 138 10.35 -5.91 3.43
N ILE A 139 9.28 -5.61 2.68
CA ILE A 139 9.25 -4.51 1.72
C ILE A 139 9.35 -3.17 2.46
N THR A 140 8.53 -2.94 3.48
CA THR A 140 8.54 -1.68 4.25
C THR A 140 9.91 -1.41 4.89
N SER A 141 10.58 -2.45 5.41
CA SER A 141 11.93 -2.33 5.98
C SER A 141 13.07 -2.31 4.95
N GLY A 142 12.79 -2.59 3.68
CA GLY A 142 13.80 -2.63 2.61
C GLY A 142 14.60 -3.93 2.53
N GLU A 143 14.24 -4.95 3.33
CA GLU A 143 14.92 -6.25 3.34
C GLU A 143 14.48 -7.20 2.21
N LEU A 144 13.34 -6.93 1.56
CA LEU A 144 12.87 -7.63 0.36
C LEU A 144 12.52 -6.64 -0.75
N ARG A 145 13.03 -6.89 -1.96
CA ARG A 145 12.79 -6.06 -3.14
C ARG A 145 12.35 -6.91 -4.34
N PHE A 146 11.48 -6.38 -5.17
CA PHE A 146 11.11 -6.95 -6.47
C PHE A 146 11.54 -5.96 -7.54
N TYR A 147 12.78 -6.10 -8.00
CA TYR A 147 13.50 -5.05 -8.71
C TYR A 147 14.00 -5.52 -10.07
N SER A 148 13.70 -4.73 -11.08
CA SER A 148 14.39 -4.75 -12.37
C SER A 148 14.32 -3.35 -12.97
N PRO A 149 15.41 -2.85 -13.60
CA PRO A 149 15.37 -1.61 -14.34
C PRO A 149 14.69 -1.76 -15.71
N ASP A 150 14.53 -2.99 -16.20
CA ASP A 150 13.94 -3.28 -17.50
C ASP A 150 12.49 -3.80 -17.34
N PRO A 151 11.46 -3.06 -17.80
CA PRO A 151 10.07 -3.50 -17.72
C PRO A 151 9.76 -4.78 -18.53
N LEU A 152 10.66 -5.21 -19.41
CA LEU A 152 10.54 -6.44 -20.19
C LEU A 152 11.22 -7.65 -19.52
N TYR A 153 11.99 -7.41 -18.45
CA TYR A 153 12.68 -8.44 -17.70
C TYR A 153 12.09 -8.55 -16.30
N THR A 154 11.14 -9.48 -16.15
CA THR A 154 10.54 -9.78 -14.84
C THR A 154 11.61 -10.37 -13.92
N PRO A 155 11.80 -9.82 -12.70
CA PRO A 155 12.74 -10.35 -11.71
C PRO A 155 12.49 -11.83 -11.43
N VAL A 156 13.56 -12.58 -11.12
CA VAL A 156 13.47 -14.00 -10.75
C VAL A 156 12.43 -14.24 -9.65
N SER A 157 12.49 -13.45 -8.57
CA SER A 157 11.55 -13.44 -7.46
C SER A 157 11.82 -12.22 -6.55
N TRP A 158 11.33 -12.24 -5.32
CA TRP A 158 11.69 -11.29 -4.26
C TRP A 158 13.15 -11.50 -3.85
N GLN A 159 13.99 -10.49 -4.09
CA GLN A 159 15.39 -10.46 -3.73
C GLN A 159 15.56 -10.07 -2.26
N VAL A 160 16.36 -10.83 -1.53
CA VAL A 160 16.74 -10.56 -0.13
C VAL A 160 17.89 -9.56 -0.11
N VAL A 161 17.74 -8.46 0.62
CA VAL A 161 18.65 -7.31 0.60
C VAL A 161 19.25 -7.06 1.99
N ARG A 162 19.81 -8.11 2.58
CA ARG A 162 20.47 -8.03 3.90
C ARG A 162 21.62 -9.03 4.04
N GLY A 163 22.51 -8.78 5.00
CA GLY A 163 23.67 -9.65 5.25
C GLY A 163 24.52 -9.86 4.00
N ALA A 164 24.95 -11.09 3.74
CA ALA A 164 25.73 -11.43 2.53
C ALA A 164 24.94 -11.17 1.23
N CYS A 165 23.60 -11.23 1.26
CA CYS A 165 22.76 -10.95 0.11
C CYS A 165 22.66 -9.45 -0.23
N ALA A 166 23.19 -8.58 0.62
CA ALA A 166 23.33 -7.14 0.34
C ALA A 166 24.69 -6.78 -0.30
N GLU A 167 25.60 -7.74 -0.50
CA GLU A 167 26.92 -7.50 -1.10
C GLU A 167 26.90 -7.72 -2.62
N LEU A 168 25.92 -7.10 -3.31
CA LEU A 168 25.67 -7.29 -4.74
C LEU A 168 25.97 -6.02 -5.56
N PRO A 169 26.34 -6.14 -6.85
CA PRO A 169 26.65 -4.99 -7.69
C PRO A 169 25.50 -3.96 -7.83
N ASN A 170 24.25 -4.39 -7.70
CA ASN A 170 23.06 -3.53 -7.86
C ASN A 170 22.48 -3.04 -6.51
N ILE A 171 23.20 -3.18 -5.39
CA ILE A 171 22.69 -2.82 -4.05
C ILE A 171 22.33 -1.32 -3.92
N ASP A 172 23.08 -0.45 -4.59
CA ASP A 172 22.83 0.99 -4.57
C ASP A 172 21.51 1.32 -5.27
N ASP A 173 21.21 0.66 -6.40
CA ASP A 173 19.96 0.85 -7.15
C ASP A 173 18.76 0.30 -6.37
N LEU A 174 18.92 -0.85 -5.71
CA LEU A 174 17.94 -1.37 -4.77
C LEU A 174 17.70 -0.32 -3.68
N THR A 175 18.71 0.09 -2.95
CA THR A 175 18.55 1.06 -1.85
C THR A 175 17.91 2.38 -2.31
N ALA A 176 18.36 2.93 -3.44
CA ALA A 176 17.84 4.18 -3.99
C ALA A 176 16.36 4.07 -4.37
N THR A 177 15.95 2.96 -5.00
CA THR A 177 14.55 2.79 -5.41
C THR A 177 13.62 2.44 -4.24
N HIS A 178 14.15 1.94 -3.12
CA HIS A 178 13.34 1.73 -1.90
C HIS A 178 12.84 3.06 -1.32
N ALA A 179 13.58 4.16 -1.53
CA ALA A 179 13.18 5.49 -1.06
C ALA A 179 11.83 5.97 -1.64
N TYR A 180 11.31 5.31 -2.67
CA TYR A 180 9.97 5.58 -3.21
C TYR A 180 8.85 4.85 -2.45
N VAL A 181 9.16 3.90 -1.57
CA VAL A 181 8.19 3.26 -0.66
C VAL A 181 7.94 4.19 0.52
N THR A 182 7.02 5.13 0.33
CA THR A 182 6.63 6.15 1.32
C THR A 182 5.12 6.24 1.42
N ASP A 183 4.61 6.77 2.53
CA ASP A 183 3.17 7.03 2.71
C ASP A 183 2.57 7.84 1.54
N ALA A 184 3.27 8.88 1.08
CA ALA A 184 2.78 9.74 0.00
C ALA A 184 2.68 9.00 -1.35
N ASN A 185 3.68 8.18 -1.69
CA ASN A 185 3.64 7.39 -2.92
C ASN A 185 2.68 6.23 -2.82
N PHE A 186 2.52 5.64 -1.63
CA PHE A 186 1.53 4.61 -1.36
C PHE A 186 0.10 5.15 -1.52
N ASP A 187 -0.22 6.29 -0.90
CA ASP A 187 -1.52 6.98 -1.07
C ASP A 187 -1.80 7.27 -2.55
N LYS A 188 -0.83 7.86 -3.25
CA LYS A 188 -0.93 8.13 -4.70
C LYS A 188 -1.17 6.84 -5.48
N TYR A 189 -0.42 5.77 -5.19
CA TYR A 189 -0.59 4.47 -5.84
C TYR A 189 -2.02 3.91 -5.67
N VAL A 190 -2.50 3.85 -4.43
CA VAL A 190 -3.83 3.29 -4.10
C VAL A 190 -4.93 4.07 -4.83
N ARG A 191 -4.90 5.42 -4.74
CA ARG A 191 -5.90 6.28 -5.37
C ARG A 191 -5.86 6.22 -6.89
N THR A 192 -4.67 6.26 -7.50
CA THR A 192 -4.54 6.13 -8.96
C THR A 192 -4.94 4.75 -9.47
N SER A 193 -4.67 3.70 -8.70
CA SER A 193 -5.08 2.34 -9.06
C SER A 193 -6.59 2.18 -9.13
N GLY A 194 -7.34 2.89 -8.29
CA GLY A 194 -8.80 2.76 -8.21
C GLY A 194 -9.62 3.58 -9.20
N THR A 195 -9.03 4.51 -9.96
CA THR A 195 -9.82 5.45 -10.79
C THR A 195 -10.69 4.77 -11.84
N ASP A 196 -10.24 3.62 -12.35
CA ASP A 196 -10.88 2.92 -13.48
C ASP A 196 -11.20 1.46 -13.14
N VAL A 197 -11.18 1.10 -11.86
CA VAL A 197 -11.35 -0.29 -11.41
C VAL A 197 -12.69 -0.44 -10.71
N THR A 198 -13.45 -1.45 -11.14
CA THR A 198 -14.67 -1.85 -10.42
C THR A 198 -14.32 -2.76 -9.25
N CYS A 199 -15.09 -2.70 -8.17
CA CYS A 199 -14.81 -3.52 -6.98
C CYS A 199 -15.00 -5.03 -7.22
N SER A 200 -15.71 -5.41 -8.30
CA SER A 200 -15.99 -6.80 -8.63
C SER A 200 -14.87 -7.47 -9.43
N ASN A 201 -14.06 -6.73 -10.19
CA ASN A 201 -12.86 -7.21 -10.87
C ASN A 201 -12.06 -6.06 -11.48
N GLY A 202 -10.74 -6.05 -11.26
CA GLY A 202 -9.83 -5.27 -12.09
C GLY A 202 -8.37 -5.35 -11.63
N GLN A 203 -7.49 -5.30 -12.62
CA GLN A 203 -6.13 -4.77 -12.47
C GLN A 203 -6.06 -3.49 -13.29
N SER A 204 -5.42 -2.46 -12.76
CA SER A 204 -5.25 -1.20 -13.46
C SER A 204 -3.86 -1.12 -14.07
N PHE A 205 -3.76 -0.95 -15.39
CA PHE A 205 -2.49 -0.59 -16.01
C PHE A 205 -1.97 0.78 -15.53
N LYS A 206 -2.85 1.65 -15.01
CA LYS A 206 -2.47 2.94 -14.44
C LYS A 206 -1.62 2.79 -13.17
N ALA A 207 -1.72 1.66 -12.47
CA ALA A 207 -0.93 1.38 -11.28
C ALA A 207 0.57 1.36 -11.60
N GLN A 208 0.96 0.66 -12.68
CA GLN A 208 2.34 0.63 -13.16
C GLN A 208 2.80 2.02 -13.62
N GLN A 209 1.97 2.71 -14.42
CA GLN A 209 2.27 4.06 -14.89
C GLN A 209 2.54 5.02 -13.73
N ALA A 210 1.67 5.02 -12.72
CA ALA A 210 1.80 5.87 -11.54
C ALA A 210 3.15 5.67 -10.84
N THR A 211 3.62 4.42 -10.71
CA THR A 211 4.91 4.13 -10.07
C THR A 211 6.13 4.53 -10.91
N LEU A 212 6.03 4.52 -12.24
CA LEU A 212 7.09 5.04 -13.11
C LEU A 212 7.16 6.57 -13.01
N GLU A 213 6.01 7.24 -13.03
CA GLU A 213 5.92 8.70 -12.85
C GLU A 213 6.42 9.16 -11.47
N MET A 214 6.14 8.41 -10.40
CA MET A 214 6.70 8.68 -9.06
C MET A 214 8.23 8.71 -9.07
N GLN A 215 8.83 7.88 -9.92
CA GLN A 215 10.28 7.77 -10.08
C GLN A 215 10.82 8.78 -11.10
N GLY A 216 9.98 9.63 -11.68
CA GLY A 216 10.41 10.69 -12.62
C GLY A 216 10.49 10.25 -14.09
N VAL A 217 9.96 9.08 -14.45
CA VAL A 217 9.85 8.67 -15.86
C VAL A 217 8.74 9.47 -16.53
N ASP A 218 9.04 10.11 -17.66
CA ASP A 218 8.05 10.76 -18.51
C ASP A 218 7.56 9.76 -19.57
N LEU A 219 6.34 9.25 -19.37
CA LEU A 219 5.74 8.26 -20.27
C LEU A 219 5.28 8.85 -21.61
N ILE A 220 5.14 10.17 -21.73
CA ILE A 220 4.76 10.84 -22.98
C ILE A 220 5.97 10.91 -23.91
N THR A 221 7.13 11.31 -23.37
CA THR A 221 8.38 11.44 -24.12
C THR A 221 9.22 10.16 -24.12
N SER A 222 8.87 9.18 -23.26
CA SER A 222 9.70 8.00 -22.95
C SER A 222 11.08 8.36 -22.41
N GLU A 223 11.21 9.52 -21.75
CA GLU A 223 12.45 9.95 -21.11
C GLU A 223 12.58 9.32 -19.71
N TYR A 224 13.75 8.74 -19.46
CA TYR A 224 14.11 8.19 -18.15
C TYR A 224 15.01 9.18 -17.41
N PRO A 225 14.86 9.27 -16.09
CA PRO A 225 15.69 10.16 -15.28
C PRO A 225 17.13 9.61 -15.17
N ASP A 226 18.05 10.47 -14.76
CA ASP A 226 19.46 10.13 -14.50
C ASP A 226 19.64 9.50 -13.09
N HIS A 227 18.80 8.53 -12.76
CA HIS A 227 18.87 7.73 -11.54
C HIS A 227 18.18 6.37 -11.75
N ALA A 228 18.43 5.41 -10.84
CA ALA A 228 17.88 4.08 -10.93
C ALA A 228 16.34 4.07 -10.84
N VAL A 229 15.69 3.37 -11.76
CA VAL A 229 14.24 3.17 -11.77
C VAL A 229 13.95 1.69 -11.53
N ASN A 230 13.02 1.39 -10.63
CA ASN A 230 12.44 0.06 -10.51
C ASN A 230 11.18 -0.01 -11.37
N ALA A 231 11.24 -0.72 -12.50
CA ALA A 231 10.11 -0.89 -13.40
C ALA A 231 8.95 -1.69 -12.79
N PHE A 232 9.21 -2.38 -11.68
CA PHE A 232 8.26 -3.23 -10.96
C PHE A 232 7.88 -2.71 -9.56
N LEU A 233 8.15 -1.43 -9.25
CA LEU A 233 7.76 -0.83 -7.96
C LEU A 233 6.25 -1.00 -7.65
N PHE A 234 5.40 -1.06 -8.68
CA PHE A 234 3.97 -1.33 -8.50
C PHE A 234 3.69 -2.68 -7.83
N MET A 235 4.54 -3.70 -8.01
CA MET A 235 4.38 -4.99 -7.34
C MET A 235 4.60 -4.85 -5.83
N GLU A 236 5.60 -4.07 -5.41
CA GLU A 236 5.87 -3.77 -4.00
C GLU A 236 4.68 -3.02 -3.37
N LEU A 237 4.23 -1.93 -4.00
CA LEU A 237 3.09 -1.14 -3.51
C LEU A 237 1.77 -1.93 -3.56
N MET A 238 1.62 -2.87 -4.49
CA MET A 238 0.47 -3.77 -4.53
C MET A 238 0.42 -4.70 -3.32
N ILE A 239 1.55 -5.31 -2.94
CA ILE A 239 1.63 -6.16 -1.73
C ILE A 239 1.32 -5.33 -0.49
N LEU A 240 1.87 -4.13 -0.38
CA LEU A 240 1.56 -3.21 0.72
C LEU A 240 0.07 -2.88 0.76
N ALA A 241 -0.57 -2.66 -0.39
CA ALA A 241 -2.00 -2.40 -0.44
C ALA A 241 -2.84 -3.62 -0.01
N TRP A 242 -2.39 -4.84 -0.32
CA TRP A 242 -3.03 -6.06 0.16
C TRP A 242 -2.87 -6.21 1.68
N ALA A 243 -1.71 -5.87 2.24
CA ALA A 243 -1.46 -5.90 3.69
C ALA A 243 -2.18 -4.76 4.45
N SER A 244 -2.40 -3.61 3.79
CA SER A 244 -3.33 -2.55 4.24
C SER A 244 -4.78 -2.90 3.95
N ASP A 245 -5.03 -4.17 3.66
CA ASP A 245 -6.35 -4.73 3.70
C ASP A 245 -7.21 -4.21 2.54
N PHE A 246 -6.70 -3.46 1.55
CA PHE A 246 -7.51 -2.96 0.41
C PHE A 246 -8.12 -4.04 -0.50
N ARG A 247 -7.93 -5.30 -0.13
CA ARG A 247 -8.54 -6.46 -0.70
C ARG A 247 -9.01 -7.41 0.40
N VAL A 248 -10.28 -7.81 0.37
CA VAL A 248 -10.90 -8.77 1.31
C VAL A 248 -11.01 -10.15 0.71
N ASP A 249 -11.20 -11.15 1.57
CA ASP A 249 -11.51 -12.53 1.19
C ASP A 249 -10.42 -13.15 0.30
N MET A 250 -9.17 -12.70 0.43
CA MET A 250 -8.05 -13.28 -0.31
C MET A 250 -7.70 -14.67 0.23
N THR A 251 -7.32 -15.56 -0.68
CA THR A 251 -6.70 -16.84 -0.35
C THR A 251 -5.54 -17.10 -1.31
N MET A 252 -4.78 -18.17 -1.08
CA MET A 252 -3.71 -18.57 -2.01
C MET A 252 -4.21 -18.84 -3.45
N GLN A 253 -5.51 -19.10 -3.65
CA GLN A 253 -6.10 -19.41 -4.96
C GLN A 253 -7.11 -18.37 -5.44
N ASP A 254 -7.65 -17.56 -4.54
CA ASP A 254 -8.63 -16.52 -4.83
C ASP A 254 -8.04 -15.14 -4.57
N ARG A 255 -8.13 -14.30 -5.60
CA ARG A 255 -7.71 -12.92 -5.57
C ARG A 255 -8.55 -12.06 -4.62
N GLY A 256 -9.71 -12.52 -4.15
CA GLY A 256 -10.57 -11.73 -3.28
C GLY A 256 -11.18 -10.51 -4.00
N LYS A 257 -11.76 -9.59 -3.22
CA LYS A 257 -12.46 -8.40 -3.75
C LYS A 257 -11.76 -7.14 -3.33
N LEU A 258 -11.66 -6.17 -4.24
CA LEU A 258 -11.13 -4.85 -3.90
C LEU A 258 -12.13 -4.07 -3.06
N ARG A 259 -11.61 -3.27 -2.11
CA ARG A 259 -12.38 -2.27 -1.37
C ARG A 259 -11.94 -0.85 -1.80
N PRO A 260 -12.84 0.15 -1.72
CA PRO A 260 -12.47 1.54 -1.95
C PRO A 260 -11.30 1.97 -1.05
N PRO A 261 -10.41 2.87 -1.52
CA PRO A 261 -10.48 3.58 -2.79
C PRO A 261 -9.75 2.88 -3.95
N MET A 262 -9.28 1.64 -3.79
CA MET A 262 -8.71 0.87 -4.90
C MET A 262 -9.74 0.42 -5.94
N CYS A 263 -11.00 0.74 -5.72
CA CYS A 263 -12.08 0.56 -6.68
C CYS A 263 -13.17 1.62 -6.47
N GLY A 264 -13.93 1.85 -7.53
CA GLY A 264 -15.13 2.68 -7.52
C GLY A 264 -16.39 1.90 -7.89
N LEU A 265 -17.51 2.62 -8.00
CA LEU A 265 -18.80 2.06 -8.43
C LEU A 265 -18.82 1.62 -9.92
N GLY A 266 -17.72 1.81 -10.65
CA GLY A 266 -17.74 1.82 -12.12
C GLY A 266 -18.48 3.06 -12.63
N GLN A 267 -17.96 3.68 -13.68
CA GLN A 267 -18.78 4.61 -14.46
C GLN A 267 -19.74 3.82 -15.36
#